data_AF-A0A843EJM9-F1
#
_entry.id   AF-A0A843EJM9-F1
#
_cell.length_a   1.000
_cell.length_b   1.000
_cell.length_c   1.000
_cell.angle_alpha   90.00
_cell.angle_beta   90.00
_cell.angle_gamma   90.00
#
_symmetry.space_group_name_H-M   'P 1'
#
loop_
_entity.id
_entity.type
_entity.pdbx_description
1 polymer ?
#
loop_
_entity_poly.entity_id
_entity_poly.type
_entity_poly.pdbx_seq_one_letter_code
_entity_poly.pdbx_strand_id
1 'polypeptide(L)'
;MDTGRITERYGNIPEEYLSVLLGTEDKIDVPTLLSMASEGSKAIVEAAKWTVSEAADKHGWDCPIGFPETGYSLPAIHAWTGMKDLTLESARDILYNMDEAGASELADGMKAGENAMFAAEIIEAVSYIGFEGERDGFIPDRVLRGLGLNFVDETIPGAVAFLGSLDDKDALNKMYRDFQGKGMIGLASGDYPEQFKGIGAKMGLDWRFYPVGFFTGTVHALNFAVRAALTFGNIEPGSREELSEYLKKRPKVIVIQTGPLCRLDAAFAFAALMHSASIVTDQDLPEIPHCVKVCKKPLEMIQNGIEERGITVKLEPIELPVGYAPSFEGEVVRKPDTYVEAGGTRSPAFEILLSRKEDEVEDGKVTLIGKEIDEMPEGSLTPLAMIVEVYGQNMHDDLEPVMERRFHSSINFAEGVWHAGQRNTDWVRISKTAKAAGFKIIDLGRILVHKIKEEFGNVVTRVQATVITDQAELDRRLPEALKSYDARDERMKGLKDDSVDTFYTCAMCQSFAPGHICIISPERLGL
;
A
#
# COMPACT_ATOMS: atom_id res chain seq x y z
N MET A 1 -25.64 5.66 -0.89
CA MET A 1 -25.08 6.72 -0.03
C MET A 1 -26.19 7.36 0.78
N ASP A 2 -26.01 7.46 2.11
CA ASP A 2 -26.99 8.04 3.05
C ASP A 2 -26.83 9.57 3.14
N THR A 3 -27.88 10.34 2.81
CA THR A 3 -27.89 11.81 2.87
C THR A 3 -27.80 12.35 4.30
N GLY A 4 -28.19 11.56 5.31
CA GLY A 4 -28.00 11.89 6.72
C GLY A 4 -26.53 11.97 7.08
N ARG A 5 -25.73 10.98 6.66
CA ARG A 5 -24.26 10.96 6.83
C ARG A 5 -23.57 12.12 6.12
N ILE A 6 -24.05 12.49 4.93
CA ILE A 6 -23.52 13.66 4.19
C ILE A 6 -23.79 14.94 4.97
N THR A 7 -25.02 15.14 5.44
CA THR A 7 -25.41 16.31 6.23
C THR A 7 -24.59 16.44 7.51
N GLU A 8 -24.34 15.32 8.20
CA GLU A 8 -23.53 15.30 9.42
C GLU A 8 -22.09 15.75 9.17
N ARG A 9 -21.47 15.31 8.07
CA ARG A 9 -20.04 15.57 7.78
C ARG A 9 -19.80 16.91 7.08
N TYR A 10 -20.69 17.32 6.19
CA TYR A 10 -20.49 18.48 5.30
C TYR A 10 -21.48 19.63 5.56
N GLY A 11 -22.38 19.47 6.52
CA GLY A 11 -23.45 20.44 6.79
C GLY A 11 -24.61 20.34 5.80
N ASN A 12 -25.51 21.33 5.86
CA ASN A 12 -26.79 21.31 5.14
C ASN A 12 -26.66 21.69 3.65
N ILE A 13 -25.89 20.92 2.87
CA ILE A 13 -25.85 21.09 1.41
C ILE A 13 -27.30 20.98 0.87
N PRO A 14 -27.76 21.92 0.02
CA PRO A 14 -29.12 21.91 -0.51
C PRO A 14 -29.50 20.58 -1.16
N GLU A 15 -30.70 20.09 -0.83
CA GLU A 15 -31.22 18.80 -1.32
C GLU A 15 -31.29 18.74 -2.85
N GLU A 16 -31.53 19.87 -3.51
CA GLU A 16 -31.52 19.96 -4.98
C GLU A 16 -30.17 19.56 -5.59
N TYR A 17 -29.04 19.92 -4.96
CA TYR A 17 -27.72 19.52 -5.43
C TYR A 17 -27.44 18.06 -5.09
N LEU A 18 -27.78 17.63 -3.88
CA LEU A 18 -27.59 16.24 -3.45
C LEU A 18 -28.39 15.26 -4.31
N SER A 19 -29.63 15.62 -4.66
CA SER A 19 -30.49 14.79 -5.51
C SER A 19 -29.88 14.59 -6.91
N VAL A 20 -29.26 15.63 -7.49
CA VAL A 20 -28.54 15.50 -8.76
C VAL A 20 -27.27 14.68 -8.56
N LEU A 21 -26.43 15.00 -7.58
CA LEU A 21 -25.14 14.34 -7.38
C LEU A 21 -25.26 12.83 -7.15
N LEU A 22 -26.25 12.42 -6.37
CA LEU A 22 -26.51 11.02 -6.01
C LEU A 22 -27.40 10.30 -7.03
N GLY A 23 -27.93 11.01 -8.02
CA GLY A 23 -28.78 10.44 -9.06
C GLY A 23 -28.01 9.45 -9.94
N THR A 24 -28.58 8.26 -10.13
CA THR A 24 -28.04 7.17 -10.97
C THR A 24 -28.85 7.02 -12.25
N GLU A 25 -28.32 6.27 -13.22
CA GLU A 25 -29.03 5.86 -14.44
C GLU A 25 -29.03 4.34 -14.57
N ASP A 26 -30.11 3.75 -15.09
CA ASP A 26 -30.25 2.30 -15.23
C ASP A 26 -29.41 1.72 -16.38
N LYS A 27 -29.14 2.53 -17.41
CA LYS A 27 -28.33 2.14 -18.58
C LYS A 27 -27.38 3.26 -18.91
N ILE A 28 -26.10 2.94 -19.00
CA ILE A 28 -25.05 3.94 -19.21
C ILE A 28 -24.33 3.61 -20.53
N ASP A 29 -24.49 4.45 -21.53
CA ASP A 29 -23.64 4.49 -22.73
C ASP A 29 -22.66 5.69 -22.63
N VAL A 30 -21.77 5.87 -23.62
CA VAL A 30 -20.79 6.98 -23.56
C VAL A 30 -21.48 8.35 -23.47
N PRO A 31 -22.50 8.69 -24.30
CA PRO A 31 -23.20 9.95 -24.18
C PRO A 31 -23.84 10.16 -22.80
N THR A 32 -24.47 9.11 -22.24
CA THR A 32 -25.08 9.17 -20.90
C THR A 32 -24.01 9.39 -19.84
N LEU A 33 -22.88 8.69 -19.93
CA LEU A 33 -21.76 8.87 -18.99
C LEU A 33 -21.19 10.29 -19.03
N LEU A 34 -21.05 10.88 -20.21
CA LEU A 34 -20.61 12.27 -20.39
C LEU A 34 -21.64 13.27 -19.81
N SER A 35 -22.94 13.05 -20.06
CA SER A 35 -24.00 13.87 -19.47
C SER A 35 -24.00 13.77 -17.94
N MET A 36 -23.90 12.56 -17.40
CA MET A 36 -23.85 12.33 -15.97
C MET A 36 -22.65 13.03 -15.33
N ALA A 37 -21.46 12.95 -15.95
CA ALA A 37 -20.26 13.63 -15.47
C ALA A 37 -20.41 15.16 -15.51
N SER A 38 -20.96 15.71 -16.60
CA SER A 38 -21.23 17.14 -16.73
C SER A 38 -22.23 17.65 -15.68
N GLU A 39 -23.36 16.95 -15.52
CA GLU A 39 -24.39 17.25 -14.52
C GLU A 39 -23.84 17.16 -13.09
N GLY A 40 -23.09 16.10 -12.79
CA GLY A 40 -22.42 15.93 -11.50
C GLY A 40 -21.40 17.03 -11.22
N SER A 41 -20.58 17.38 -12.21
CA SER A 41 -19.59 18.46 -12.14
C SER A 41 -20.24 19.81 -11.84
N LYS A 42 -21.31 20.15 -12.58
CA LYS A 42 -22.07 21.38 -12.34
C LYS A 42 -22.67 21.40 -10.93
N ALA A 43 -23.34 20.32 -10.53
CA ALA A 43 -23.98 20.25 -9.22
C ALA A 43 -22.97 20.32 -8.06
N ILE A 44 -21.79 19.71 -8.18
CA ILE A 44 -20.79 19.77 -7.11
C ILE A 44 -20.12 21.14 -7.02
N VAL A 45 -19.94 21.83 -8.16
CA VAL A 45 -19.45 23.21 -8.18
C VAL A 45 -20.45 24.14 -7.48
N GLU A 46 -21.75 24.01 -7.74
CA GLU A 46 -22.78 24.79 -7.04
C GLU A 46 -22.85 24.45 -5.53
N ALA A 47 -22.75 23.16 -5.18
CA ALA A 47 -22.65 22.74 -3.79
C ALA A 47 -21.40 23.32 -3.09
N ALA A 48 -20.27 23.40 -3.79
CA ALA A 48 -19.04 24.00 -3.27
C ALA A 48 -19.18 25.51 -3.07
N LYS A 49 -19.81 26.24 -4.01
CA LYS A 49 -20.10 27.67 -3.87
C LYS A 49 -20.97 27.97 -2.66
N TRP A 50 -22.01 27.14 -2.44
CA TRP A 50 -22.84 27.21 -1.24
C TRP A 50 -22.01 26.97 0.03
N THR A 51 -21.21 25.90 0.02
CA THR A 51 -20.41 25.46 1.19
C THR A 51 -19.38 26.51 1.59
N VAL A 52 -18.69 27.11 0.61
CA VAL A 52 -17.73 28.21 0.82
C VAL A 52 -18.43 29.45 1.38
N SER A 53 -19.62 29.82 0.86
CA SER A 53 -20.35 31.00 1.36
C SER A 53 -20.77 30.82 2.82
N GLU A 54 -21.34 29.66 3.16
CA GLU A 54 -21.74 29.35 4.54
C GLU A 54 -20.56 29.30 5.52
N ALA A 55 -19.42 28.80 5.06
CA ALA A 55 -18.19 28.85 5.84
C ALA A 55 -17.68 30.28 6.01
N ALA A 56 -17.75 31.11 4.96
CA ALA A 56 -17.32 32.50 5.00
C ALA A 56 -18.19 33.34 5.93
N ASP A 57 -19.50 33.09 5.98
CA ASP A 57 -20.41 33.73 6.94
C ASP A 57 -20.04 33.42 8.40
N LYS A 58 -19.45 32.25 8.66
CA LYS A 58 -19.05 31.79 10.01
C LYS A 58 -17.61 32.19 10.37
N HIS A 59 -16.69 32.13 9.43
CA HIS A 59 -15.25 32.21 9.68
C HIS A 59 -14.55 33.42 9.00
N GLY A 60 -15.25 34.13 8.11
CA GLY A 60 -14.72 35.25 7.33
C GLY A 60 -14.01 34.80 6.05
N TRP A 61 -14.06 35.64 5.01
CA TRP A 61 -13.48 35.37 3.68
C TRP A 61 -11.95 35.14 3.69
N ASP A 62 -11.24 35.76 4.63
CA ASP A 62 -9.78 35.61 4.81
C ASP A 62 -9.39 34.30 5.51
N CYS A 63 -10.35 33.47 5.93
CA CYS A 63 -10.08 32.21 6.62
C CYS A 63 -9.25 31.27 5.72
N PRO A 64 -8.06 30.82 6.15
CA PRO A 64 -7.27 29.83 5.43
C PRO A 64 -7.99 28.48 5.39
N ILE A 65 -7.86 27.78 4.26
CA ILE A 65 -8.35 26.42 4.10
C ILE A 65 -7.19 25.47 3.77
N GLY A 66 -7.29 24.23 4.24
CA GLY A 66 -6.24 23.25 4.03
C GLY A 66 -6.49 21.95 4.78
N PHE A 67 -5.54 21.03 4.65
CA PHE A 67 -5.57 19.75 5.32
C PHE A 67 -4.50 19.66 6.42
N PRO A 68 -4.67 18.76 7.40
CA PRO A 68 -3.65 18.55 8.43
C PRO A 68 -2.39 17.91 7.84
N GLU A 69 -1.23 18.25 8.41
CA GLU A 69 0.06 17.59 8.12
C GLU A 69 0.41 17.50 6.61
N THR A 70 0.15 18.56 5.84
CA THR A 70 0.54 18.67 4.42
C THR A 70 1.32 19.95 4.13
N GLY A 71 2.36 19.83 3.30
CA GLY A 71 3.10 20.97 2.75
C GLY A 71 2.52 21.51 1.44
N TYR A 72 1.45 20.90 0.93
CA TYR A 72 0.93 21.13 -0.43
C TYR A 72 -0.43 21.84 -0.46
N SER A 73 -0.81 22.56 0.60
CA SER A 73 -2.09 23.27 0.70
C SER A 73 -3.28 22.35 0.36
N LEU A 74 -4.05 22.64 -0.70
CA LEU A 74 -5.03 21.75 -1.33
C LEU A 74 -4.32 21.01 -2.49
N PRO A 75 -3.89 19.75 -2.31
CA PRO A 75 -2.87 19.19 -3.18
C PRO A 75 -3.25 18.96 -4.64
N ALA A 76 -4.51 18.65 -4.97
CA ALA A 76 -4.91 18.53 -6.36
C ALA A 76 -4.93 19.90 -7.04
N ILE A 77 -5.54 20.91 -6.43
CA ILE A 77 -5.51 22.29 -6.93
C ILE A 77 -4.06 22.77 -7.08
N HIS A 78 -3.25 22.59 -6.05
CA HIS A 78 -1.85 23.01 -6.04
C HIS A 78 -1.04 22.33 -7.15
N ALA A 79 -1.16 21.00 -7.29
CA ALA A 79 -0.44 20.25 -8.32
C ALA A 79 -0.80 20.71 -9.74
N TRP A 80 -2.09 20.91 -10.02
CA TRP A 80 -2.58 21.19 -11.37
C TRP A 80 -2.55 22.68 -11.77
N THR A 81 -2.45 23.60 -10.81
CA THR A 81 -2.55 25.05 -11.06
C THR A 81 -1.39 25.88 -10.49
N GLY A 82 -0.61 25.32 -9.56
CA GLY A 82 0.45 26.03 -8.84
C GLY A 82 -0.06 26.93 -7.70
N MET A 83 -1.38 27.10 -7.54
CA MET A 83 -1.94 27.91 -6.47
C MET A 83 -1.68 27.30 -5.09
N LYS A 84 -1.40 28.13 -4.08
CA LYS A 84 -1.13 27.70 -2.70
C LYS A 84 -1.67 28.72 -1.71
N ASP A 85 -1.63 28.37 -0.42
CA ASP A 85 -2.01 29.25 0.69
C ASP A 85 -3.45 29.80 0.51
N LEU A 86 -4.36 28.92 0.09
CA LEU A 86 -5.73 29.27 -0.27
C LEU A 86 -6.57 29.69 0.94
N THR A 87 -7.44 30.68 0.71
CA THR A 87 -8.50 31.12 1.63
C THR A 87 -9.88 30.79 1.09
N LEU A 88 -10.93 31.02 1.90
CA LEU A 88 -12.31 30.95 1.42
C LEU A 88 -12.58 31.92 0.24
N GLU A 89 -11.97 33.10 0.24
CA GLU A 89 -12.03 34.02 -0.90
C GLU A 89 -11.37 33.42 -2.15
N SER A 90 -10.17 32.86 -2.01
CA SER A 90 -9.47 32.21 -3.13
C SER A 90 -10.29 31.05 -3.69
N ALA A 91 -10.91 30.26 -2.81
CA ALA A 91 -11.79 29.15 -3.20
C ALA A 91 -13.04 29.63 -3.96
N ARG A 92 -13.67 30.73 -3.52
CA ARG A 92 -14.76 31.37 -4.27
C ARG A 92 -14.28 31.75 -5.67
N ASP A 93 -13.18 32.47 -5.77
CA ASP A 93 -12.70 32.96 -7.06
C ASP A 93 -12.35 31.80 -8.01
N ILE A 94 -11.78 30.71 -7.49
CA ILE A 94 -11.56 29.48 -8.26
C ILE A 94 -12.90 28.94 -8.80
N LEU A 95 -13.90 28.72 -7.93
CA LEU A 95 -15.20 28.14 -8.30
C LEU A 95 -16.00 28.99 -9.29
N TYR A 96 -15.95 30.32 -9.17
CA TYR A 96 -16.68 31.23 -10.05
C TYR A 96 -16.01 31.44 -11.41
N ASN A 97 -14.70 31.17 -11.52
CA ASN A 97 -13.95 31.27 -12.77
C ASN A 97 -13.85 29.92 -13.52
N MET A 98 -14.42 28.82 -12.99
CA MET A 98 -14.46 27.55 -13.72
C MET A 98 -15.48 27.62 -14.86
N ASP A 99 -15.03 27.29 -16.07
CA ASP A 99 -15.93 27.05 -17.20
C ASP A 99 -16.77 25.79 -16.96
N GLU A 100 -18.07 25.87 -17.26
CA GLU A 100 -18.94 24.69 -17.26
C GLU A 100 -18.47 23.67 -18.31
N ALA A 101 -18.41 22.40 -17.94
CA ALA A 101 -18.05 21.33 -18.87
C ALA A 101 -19.24 21.01 -19.80
N GLY A 102 -18.96 20.78 -21.08
CA GLY A 102 -19.95 20.23 -22.01
C GLY A 102 -20.31 18.76 -21.67
N ALA A 103 -20.94 18.07 -22.62
CA ALA A 103 -21.31 16.65 -22.48
C ALA A 103 -21.24 15.87 -23.81
N SER A 104 -20.53 16.41 -24.80
CA SER A 104 -20.55 15.88 -26.18
C SER A 104 -19.30 15.09 -26.54
N GLU A 105 -18.15 15.44 -25.96
CA GLU A 105 -16.87 14.83 -26.29
C GLU A 105 -16.04 14.43 -25.07
N LEU A 106 -15.00 13.63 -25.29
CA LEU A 106 -14.12 13.17 -24.20
C LEU A 106 -13.45 14.34 -23.44
N ALA A 107 -13.11 15.42 -24.14
CA ALA A 107 -12.53 16.61 -23.53
C ALA A 107 -13.49 17.26 -22.51
N ASP A 108 -14.80 17.23 -22.80
CA ASP A 108 -15.82 17.68 -21.86
C ASP A 108 -15.82 16.82 -20.60
N GLY A 109 -15.76 15.50 -20.74
CA GLY A 109 -15.67 14.58 -19.61
C GLY A 109 -14.45 14.85 -18.74
N MET A 110 -13.27 15.04 -19.35
CA MET A 110 -12.03 15.38 -18.63
C MET A 110 -12.16 16.73 -17.88
N LYS A 111 -12.78 17.73 -18.51
CA LYS A 111 -13.05 19.03 -17.86
C LYS A 111 -14.03 18.89 -16.70
N ALA A 112 -15.08 18.08 -16.87
CA ALA A 112 -16.05 17.79 -15.82
C ALA A 112 -15.37 17.14 -14.61
N GLY A 113 -14.46 16.19 -14.86
CA GLY A 113 -13.65 15.55 -13.82
C GLY A 113 -12.71 16.50 -13.09
N GLU A 114 -11.99 17.37 -13.81
CA GLU A 114 -11.14 18.40 -13.21
C GLU A 114 -11.94 19.33 -12.28
N ASN A 115 -13.04 19.88 -12.79
CA ASN A 115 -13.91 20.79 -12.02
C ASN A 115 -14.47 20.08 -10.77
N ALA A 116 -14.92 18.82 -10.91
CA ALA A 116 -15.45 18.06 -9.79
C ALA A 116 -14.39 17.75 -8.74
N MET A 117 -13.16 17.40 -9.16
CA MET A 117 -12.03 17.18 -8.26
C MET A 117 -11.69 18.45 -7.47
N PHE A 118 -11.59 19.61 -8.12
CA PHE A 118 -11.31 20.87 -7.44
C PHE A 118 -12.43 21.29 -6.48
N ALA A 119 -13.69 21.21 -6.92
CA ALA A 119 -14.85 21.53 -6.09
C ALA A 119 -14.94 20.61 -4.86
N ALA A 120 -14.72 19.30 -5.04
CA ALA A 120 -14.70 18.34 -3.94
C ALA A 120 -13.55 18.58 -2.97
N GLU A 121 -12.35 18.93 -3.46
CA GLU A 121 -11.21 19.23 -2.59
C GLU A 121 -11.44 20.50 -1.75
N ILE A 122 -12.12 21.50 -2.33
CA ILE A 122 -12.57 22.69 -1.59
C ILE A 122 -13.59 22.33 -0.52
N ILE A 123 -14.62 21.53 -0.84
CA ILE A 123 -15.62 21.08 0.15
C ILE A 123 -14.95 20.31 1.28
N GLU A 124 -14.05 19.36 0.98
CA GLU A 124 -13.31 18.65 2.02
C GLU A 124 -12.51 19.63 2.86
N ALA A 125 -11.71 20.53 2.26
CA ALA A 125 -10.88 21.49 3.00
C ALA A 125 -11.72 22.40 3.92
N VAL A 126 -12.91 22.83 3.49
CA VAL A 126 -13.87 23.55 4.34
C VAL A 126 -14.32 22.68 5.52
N SER A 127 -14.60 21.40 5.29
CA SER A 127 -14.99 20.46 6.37
C SER A 127 -13.88 20.18 7.39
N TYR A 128 -12.63 20.58 7.10
CA TYR A 128 -11.50 20.50 8.02
C TYR A 128 -11.28 21.79 8.84
N ILE A 129 -11.99 22.89 8.56
CA ILE A 129 -11.88 24.13 9.34
C ILE A 129 -12.28 23.85 10.79
N GLY A 130 -11.33 24.01 11.71
CA GLY A 130 -11.55 23.78 13.14
C GLY A 130 -11.81 22.31 13.53
N PHE A 131 -11.60 21.35 12.62
CA PHE A 131 -11.73 19.94 12.93
C PHE A 131 -10.52 19.45 13.74
N GLU A 132 -10.78 18.93 14.94
CA GLU A 132 -9.78 18.26 15.79
C GLU A 132 -10.19 16.80 15.98
N GLY A 133 -9.32 15.87 15.57
CA GLY A 133 -9.53 14.43 15.78
C GLY A 133 -9.07 13.57 14.61
N GLU A 134 -9.37 12.28 14.69
CA GLU A 134 -9.13 11.30 13.64
C GLU A 134 -10.44 11.02 12.90
N ARG A 135 -10.40 11.05 11.56
CA ARG A 135 -11.50 10.63 10.69
C ARG A 135 -10.95 10.03 9.40
N ASP A 136 -11.75 9.19 8.75
CA ASP A 136 -11.52 8.79 7.37
C ASP A 136 -11.47 10.03 6.48
N GLY A 137 -10.52 10.08 5.55
CA GLY A 137 -10.35 11.26 4.71
C GLY A 137 -8.91 11.49 4.27
N PHE A 138 -8.45 12.72 4.47
CA PHE A 138 -7.14 13.15 4.03
C PHE A 138 -6.02 12.31 4.65
N ILE A 139 -5.18 11.74 3.79
CA ILE A 139 -3.98 10.99 4.19
C ILE A 139 -2.83 11.99 4.37
N PRO A 140 -2.21 12.15 5.56
CA PRO A 140 -1.09 13.08 5.79
C PRO A 140 0.16 12.85 4.94
N ASP A 141 0.97 13.90 4.73
CA ASP A 141 2.25 13.76 3.99
C ASP A 141 3.25 12.87 4.72
N ARG A 142 3.19 12.79 6.06
CA ARG A 142 4.00 11.87 6.86
C ARG A 142 3.78 10.42 6.46
N VAL A 143 2.52 10.04 6.20
CA VAL A 143 2.14 8.69 5.74
C VAL A 143 2.71 8.46 4.34
N LEU A 144 2.51 9.41 3.43
CA LEU A 144 3.03 9.32 2.06
C LEU A 144 4.56 9.15 2.05
N ARG A 145 5.30 9.98 2.81
CA ARG A 145 6.77 9.89 2.91
C ARG A 145 7.25 8.56 3.48
N GLY A 146 6.51 7.98 4.43
CA GLY A 146 6.78 6.64 4.95
C GLY A 146 6.72 5.53 3.88
N LEU A 147 5.97 5.76 2.78
CA LEU A 147 5.89 4.84 1.64
C LEU A 147 6.93 5.14 0.55
N GLY A 148 7.73 6.21 0.70
CA GLY A 148 8.56 6.75 -0.38
C GLY A 148 9.63 5.81 -0.92
N LEU A 149 10.32 5.10 -0.03
CA LEU A 149 11.28 4.06 -0.44
C LEU A 149 10.59 3.00 -1.32
N ASN A 150 9.43 2.54 -0.87
CA ASN A 150 8.68 1.47 -1.51
C ASN A 150 8.10 1.85 -2.89
N PHE A 151 7.85 3.15 -3.12
CA PHE A 151 7.46 3.67 -4.44
C PHE A 151 8.64 3.79 -5.41
N VAL A 152 9.86 3.97 -4.90
CA VAL A 152 11.06 4.16 -5.72
C VAL A 152 11.66 2.82 -6.14
N ASP A 153 11.78 1.86 -5.22
CA ASP A 153 12.29 0.51 -5.48
C ASP A 153 11.27 -0.44 -6.14
N GLU A 154 10.04 0.04 -6.36
CA GLU A 154 8.90 -0.69 -6.94
C GLU A 154 8.43 -1.90 -6.11
N THR A 155 8.75 -1.94 -4.81
CA THR A 155 8.16 -2.94 -3.89
C THR A 155 6.65 -2.74 -3.71
N ILE A 156 6.14 -1.52 -3.88
CA ILE A 156 4.71 -1.27 -4.09
C ILE A 156 4.45 -1.18 -5.60
N PRO A 157 3.83 -2.21 -6.22
CA PRO A 157 3.66 -2.25 -7.67
C PRO A 157 2.58 -1.28 -8.18
N GLY A 158 1.66 -0.85 -7.31
CA GLY A 158 0.61 0.10 -7.63
C GLY A 158 -0.40 0.29 -6.49
N ALA A 159 -1.48 1.01 -6.77
CA ALA A 159 -2.59 1.25 -5.85
C ALA A 159 -3.93 0.83 -6.44
N VAL A 160 -4.84 0.37 -5.57
CA VAL A 160 -6.22 0.01 -5.87
C VAL A 160 -7.15 0.98 -5.15
N ALA A 161 -7.92 1.75 -5.89
CA ALA A 161 -8.97 2.62 -5.36
C ALA A 161 -10.33 1.94 -5.50
N PHE A 162 -11.01 1.68 -4.39
CA PHE A 162 -12.35 1.09 -4.37
C PHE A 162 -13.41 2.20 -4.34
N LEU A 163 -14.32 2.17 -5.31
CA LEU A 163 -15.38 3.16 -5.50
C LEU A 163 -16.74 2.47 -5.58
N GLY A 164 -17.70 2.92 -4.76
CA GLY A 164 -19.04 2.34 -4.70
C GLY A 164 -19.19 1.35 -3.54
N SER A 165 -19.76 0.17 -3.81
CA SER A 165 -20.04 -0.84 -2.79
C SER A 165 -20.18 -2.24 -3.39
N LEU A 166 -19.88 -3.27 -2.59
CA LEU A 166 -20.02 -4.68 -2.98
C LEU A 166 -20.72 -5.49 -1.87
N ASP A 167 -21.94 -5.95 -2.13
CA ASP A 167 -22.72 -6.78 -1.19
C ASP A 167 -22.38 -8.27 -1.31
N ASP A 168 -21.09 -8.60 -1.18
CA ASP A 168 -20.58 -9.98 -1.11
C ASP A 168 -19.37 -10.02 -0.18
N LYS A 169 -19.60 -10.52 1.05
CA LYS A 169 -18.57 -10.57 2.09
C LYS A 169 -17.41 -11.50 1.77
N ASP A 170 -17.68 -12.62 1.09
CA ASP A 170 -16.62 -13.58 0.73
C ASP A 170 -15.74 -13.00 -0.39
N ALA A 171 -16.36 -12.40 -1.39
CA ALA A 171 -15.63 -11.69 -2.45
C ALA A 171 -14.82 -10.53 -1.87
N LEU A 172 -15.39 -9.74 -0.97
CA LEU A 172 -14.70 -8.61 -0.33
C LEU A 172 -13.47 -9.06 0.47
N ASN A 173 -13.58 -10.15 1.24
CA ASN A 173 -12.45 -10.70 1.99
C ASN A 173 -11.35 -11.24 1.08
N LYS A 174 -11.72 -11.89 -0.03
CA LYS A 174 -10.75 -12.36 -1.03
C LYS A 174 -10.07 -11.20 -1.75
N MET A 175 -10.82 -10.16 -2.14
CA MET A 175 -10.25 -8.96 -2.75
C MET A 175 -9.30 -8.23 -1.79
N TYR A 176 -9.66 -8.13 -0.50
CA TYR A 176 -8.78 -7.57 0.53
C TYR A 176 -7.45 -8.33 0.59
N ARG A 177 -7.50 -9.65 0.67
CA ARG A 177 -6.29 -10.49 0.68
C ARG A 177 -5.50 -10.40 -0.63
N ASP A 178 -6.19 -10.28 -1.76
CA ASP A 178 -5.58 -10.25 -3.08
C ASP A 178 -4.69 -9.01 -3.27
N PHE A 179 -5.21 -7.79 -3.08
CA PHE A 179 -4.38 -6.59 -3.26
C PHE A 179 -3.27 -6.50 -2.20
N GLN A 180 -3.53 -6.97 -0.96
CA GLN A 180 -2.53 -7.06 0.11
C GLN A 180 -1.39 -8.01 -0.27
N GLY A 181 -1.70 -9.23 -0.70
CA GLY A 181 -0.71 -10.23 -1.12
C GLY A 181 0.10 -9.78 -2.33
N LYS A 182 -0.48 -8.93 -3.19
CA LYS A 182 0.21 -8.25 -4.29
C LYS A 182 1.04 -7.03 -3.84
N GLY A 183 1.07 -6.71 -2.55
CA GLY A 183 1.82 -5.59 -1.99
C GLY A 183 1.31 -4.20 -2.40
N MET A 184 0.07 -4.11 -2.91
CA MET A 184 -0.51 -2.86 -3.41
C MET A 184 -1.06 -1.99 -2.28
N ILE A 185 -1.14 -0.68 -2.51
CA ILE A 185 -1.85 0.24 -1.62
C ILE A 185 -3.36 0.13 -1.89
N GLY A 186 -4.18 0.07 -0.84
CA GLY A 186 -5.63 0.19 -0.96
C GLY A 186 -6.13 1.58 -0.56
N LEU A 187 -7.08 2.12 -1.32
CA LEU A 187 -7.80 3.36 -1.01
C LEU A 187 -9.30 3.06 -1.06
N ALA A 188 -9.99 3.02 0.07
CA ALA A 188 -11.42 2.69 0.13
C ALA A 188 -12.27 3.96 0.20
N SER A 189 -13.21 4.12 -0.74
CA SER A 189 -14.17 5.21 -0.77
C SER A 189 -15.62 4.72 -0.79
N GLY A 190 -16.56 5.62 -0.49
CA GLY A 190 -17.99 5.34 -0.51
C GLY A 190 -18.41 4.47 0.67
N ASP A 191 -19.05 3.34 0.39
CA ASP A 191 -19.51 2.41 1.44
C ASP A 191 -18.46 1.33 1.75
N TYR A 192 -17.42 1.18 0.90
CA TYR A 192 -16.35 0.20 1.09
C TYR A 192 -15.65 0.27 2.46
N PRO A 193 -15.29 1.45 3.03
CA PRO A 193 -14.67 1.51 4.35
C PRO A 193 -15.44 0.74 5.44
N GLU A 194 -16.76 0.92 5.48
CA GLU A 194 -17.63 0.22 6.44
C GLU A 194 -17.75 -1.27 6.11
N GLN A 195 -17.84 -1.62 4.82
CA GLN A 195 -17.91 -3.02 4.39
C GLN A 195 -16.63 -3.80 4.74
N PHE A 196 -15.45 -3.23 4.48
CA PHE A 196 -14.16 -3.83 4.81
C PHE A 196 -13.99 -3.96 6.34
N LYS A 197 -14.38 -2.94 7.10
CA LYS A 197 -14.42 -3.02 8.57
C LYS A 197 -15.35 -4.14 9.05
N GLY A 198 -16.51 -4.31 8.38
CA GLY A 198 -17.50 -5.33 8.70
C GLY A 198 -17.02 -6.78 8.51
N ILE A 199 -16.00 -7.01 7.69
CA ILE A 199 -15.33 -8.32 7.52
C ILE A 199 -14.05 -8.46 8.37
N GLY A 200 -13.75 -7.47 9.22
CA GLY A 200 -12.56 -7.46 10.08
C GLY A 200 -11.26 -7.07 9.38
N ALA A 201 -11.33 -6.43 8.20
CA ALA A 201 -10.14 -5.92 7.53
C ALA A 201 -9.47 -4.84 8.38
N LYS A 202 -8.15 -4.93 8.52
CA LYS A 202 -7.35 -3.94 9.22
C LYS A 202 -6.98 -2.83 8.23
N MET A 203 -7.09 -1.58 8.68
CA MET A 203 -6.83 -0.38 7.87
C MET A 203 -5.86 0.54 8.62
N GLY A 204 -5.19 1.41 7.88
CA GLY A 204 -4.19 2.35 8.38
C GLY A 204 -2.83 2.17 7.72
N LEU A 205 -1.85 2.92 8.24
CA LEU A 205 -0.48 2.99 7.72
C LEU A 205 0.20 1.62 7.63
N ASP A 206 0.16 0.84 8.73
CA ASP A 206 0.79 -0.48 8.80
C ASP A 206 0.25 -1.43 7.71
N TRP A 207 -1.06 -1.32 7.44
CA TRP A 207 -1.78 -2.16 6.48
C TRP A 207 -1.74 -1.63 5.05
N ARG A 208 -1.17 -0.44 4.82
CA ARG A 208 -1.19 0.27 3.52
C ARG A 208 -2.59 0.33 2.90
N PHE A 209 -3.61 0.41 3.73
CA PHE A 209 -5.00 0.41 3.31
C PHE A 209 -5.77 1.53 4.01
N TYR A 210 -6.17 2.54 3.24
CA TYR A 210 -6.65 3.80 3.80
C TYR A 210 -8.11 4.05 3.46
N PRO A 211 -8.97 4.30 4.45
CA PRO A 211 -10.32 4.80 4.21
C PRO A 211 -10.24 6.29 3.88
N VAL A 212 -10.61 6.63 2.64
CA VAL A 212 -10.55 8.01 2.13
C VAL A 212 -11.88 8.76 2.30
N GLY A 213 -12.90 8.11 2.86
CA GLY A 213 -14.19 8.72 3.15
C GLY A 213 -15.26 8.39 2.10
N PHE A 214 -16.26 9.24 1.99
CA PHE A 214 -17.43 9.04 1.12
C PHE A 214 -17.86 10.38 0.52
N PHE A 215 -18.70 10.35 -0.51
CA PHE A 215 -19.13 11.55 -1.24
C PHE A 215 -17.89 12.31 -1.77
N THR A 216 -17.66 13.56 -1.36
CA THR A 216 -16.48 14.36 -1.74
C THR A 216 -15.16 13.79 -1.22
N GLY A 217 -15.17 12.99 -0.15
CA GLY A 217 -13.97 12.39 0.45
C GLY A 217 -13.19 11.51 -0.53
N THR A 218 -13.85 10.96 -1.56
CA THR A 218 -13.20 10.24 -2.66
C THR A 218 -12.03 11.01 -3.28
N VAL A 219 -12.08 12.35 -3.25
CA VAL A 219 -11.02 13.23 -3.74
C VAL A 219 -9.67 12.98 -3.06
N HIS A 220 -9.65 12.46 -1.83
CA HIS A 220 -8.41 12.16 -1.13
C HIS A 220 -7.62 11.02 -1.79
N ALA A 221 -8.28 10.11 -2.54
CA ALA A 221 -7.57 9.15 -3.38
C ALA A 221 -6.85 9.83 -4.55
N LEU A 222 -7.51 10.81 -5.19
CA LEU A 222 -6.93 11.60 -6.30
C LEU A 222 -5.78 12.47 -5.81
N ASN A 223 -5.98 13.16 -4.68
CA ASN A 223 -4.98 14.06 -4.13
C ASN A 223 -3.77 13.34 -3.49
N PHE A 224 -3.94 12.07 -3.10
CA PHE A 224 -2.83 11.20 -2.70
C PHE A 224 -1.91 10.89 -3.89
N ALA A 225 -2.48 10.56 -5.05
CA ALA A 225 -1.71 10.23 -6.25
C ALA A 225 -0.85 11.41 -6.76
N VAL A 226 -1.41 12.63 -6.82
CA VAL A 226 -0.67 13.82 -7.25
C VAL A 226 0.43 14.22 -6.27
N ARG A 227 0.22 14.02 -4.95
CA ARG A 227 1.27 14.30 -3.97
C ARG A 227 2.45 13.35 -4.09
N ALA A 228 2.24 12.10 -4.50
CA ALA A 228 3.34 11.23 -4.83
C ALA A 228 4.20 11.80 -5.98
N ALA A 229 3.58 12.47 -6.97
CA ALA A 229 4.30 13.18 -8.02
C ALA A 229 5.08 14.40 -7.50
N LEU A 230 4.43 15.25 -6.70
CA LEU A 230 5.09 16.42 -6.12
C LEU A 230 6.24 16.05 -5.18
N THR A 231 6.07 14.97 -4.40
CA THR A 231 7.04 14.55 -3.38
C THR A 231 8.21 13.77 -3.99
N PHE A 232 7.92 12.75 -4.80
CA PHE A 232 8.92 11.80 -5.29
C PHE A 232 9.41 12.11 -6.70
N GLY A 233 8.53 12.69 -7.53
CA GLY A 233 8.87 13.17 -8.86
C GLY A 233 9.51 14.55 -8.86
N ASN A 234 9.41 15.28 -7.75
CA ASN A 234 9.82 16.68 -7.64
C ASN A 234 9.25 17.52 -8.81
N ILE A 235 8.00 17.24 -9.18
CA ILE A 235 7.29 17.95 -10.25
C ILE A 235 6.93 19.34 -9.74
N GLU A 236 7.23 20.36 -10.55
CA GLU A 236 6.91 21.73 -10.20
C GLU A 236 5.37 21.92 -10.20
N PRO A 237 4.77 22.49 -9.13
CA PRO A 237 3.35 22.76 -9.08
C PRO A 237 2.87 23.62 -10.26
N GLY A 238 1.78 23.22 -10.91
CA GLY A 238 1.24 23.90 -12.10
C GLY A 238 1.81 23.40 -13.44
N SER A 239 2.87 22.59 -13.43
CA SER A 239 3.41 21.93 -14.63
C SER A 239 2.52 20.76 -15.05
N ARG A 240 1.41 21.06 -15.74
CA ARG A 240 0.37 20.07 -16.12
C ARG A 240 0.94 18.92 -16.95
N GLU A 241 1.76 19.20 -17.96
CA GLU A 241 2.34 18.16 -18.81
C GLU A 241 3.28 17.24 -18.03
N GLU A 242 4.15 17.80 -17.19
CA GLU A 242 5.08 17.01 -16.37
C GLU A 242 4.33 16.15 -15.34
N LEU A 243 3.29 16.70 -14.72
CA LEU A 243 2.43 15.97 -13.80
C LEU A 243 1.73 14.80 -14.49
N SER A 244 1.11 15.04 -15.66
CA SER A 244 0.47 13.97 -16.45
C SER A 244 1.48 12.89 -16.86
N GLU A 245 2.67 13.26 -17.31
CA GLU A 245 3.71 12.29 -17.69
C GLU A 245 4.24 11.48 -16.50
N TYR A 246 4.31 12.09 -15.32
CA TYR A 246 4.67 11.37 -14.10
C TYR A 246 3.58 10.36 -13.70
N LEU A 247 2.31 10.79 -13.65
CA LEU A 247 1.17 9.96 -13.23
C LEU A 247 0.92 8.76 -14.17
N LYS A 248 1.28 8.86 -15.45
CA LYS A 248 1.30 7.70 -16.38
C LYS A 248 2.24 6.59 -15.89
N LYS A 249 3.33 6.95 -15.22
CA LYS A 249 4.39 6.02 -14.79
C LYS A 249 4.18 5.58 -13.35
N ARG A 250 3.95 6.51 -12.42
CA ARG A 250 3.88 6.25 -10.97
C ARG A 250 3.03 7.30 -10.22
N PRO A 251 2.34 6.92 -9.13
CA PRO A 251 1.94 5.56 -8.82
C PRO A 251 0.95 5.06 -9.90
N LYS A 252 1.06 3.79 -10.30
CA LYS A 252 0.06 3.18 -11.18
C LYS A 252 -1.18 2.89 -10.36
N VAL A 253 -2.31 3.49 -10.73
CA VAL A 253 -3.58 3.36 -10.02
C VAL A 253 -4.58 2.59 -10.86
N ILE A 254 -5.28 1.65 -10.22
CA ILE A 254 -6.49 1.03 -10.76
C ILE A 254 -7.68 1.43 -9.89
N VAL A 255 -8.80 1.72 -10.51
CA VAL A 255 -10.07 2.00 -9.82
C VAL A 255 -10.96 0.77 -9.99
N ILE A 256 -11.40 0.20 -8.88
CA ILE A 256 -12.41 -0.87 -8.86
C ILE A 256 -13.74 -0.22 -8.50
N GLN A 257 -14.60 -0.09 -9.50
CA GLN A 257 -15.91 0.51 -9.35
C GLN A 257 -16.98 -0.58 -9.38
N THR A 258 -17.74 -0.75 -8.30
CA THR A 258 -18.86 -1.70 -8.26
C THR A 258 -20.16 -1.06 -7.82
N GLY A 259 -21.27 -1.63 -8.27
CA GLY A 259 -22.60 -1.12 -8.03
C GLY A 259 -22.94 0.10 -8.89
N PRO A 260 -24.12 0.70 -8.67
CA PRO A 260 -24.61 1.81 -9.49
C PRO A 260 -23.67 3.01 -9.46
N LEU A 261 -23.42 3.60 -10.63
CA LEU A 261 -22.63 4.82 -10.77
C LEU A 261 -23.54 6.04 -10.59
N CYS A 262 -23.26 6.90 -9.61
CA CYS A 262 -23.92 8.19 -9.51
C CYS A 262 -23.22 9.27 -10.35
N ARG A 263 -23.86 10.42 -10.55
CA ARG A 263 -23.31 11.54 -11.34
C ARG A 263 -22.00 12.09 -10.79
N LEU A 264 -21.85 12.15 -9.47
CA LEU A 264 -20.57 12.54 -8.85
C LEU A 264 -19.46 11.52 -9.14
N ASP A 265 -19.75 10.23 -8.99
CA ASP A 265 -18.78 9.16 -9.27
C ASP A 265 -18.40 9.11 -10.76
N ALA A 266 -19.34 9.41 -11.66
CA ALA A 266 -19.05 9.57 -13.09
C ALA A 266 -18.06 10.72 -13.35
N ALA A 267 -18.20 11.86 -12.69
CA ALA A 267 -17.23 12.95 -12.79
C ALA A 267 -15.86 12.55 -12.21
N PHE A 268 -15.82 11.88 -11.05
CA PHE A 268 -14.56 11.38 -10.47
C PHE A 268 -13.90 10.30 -11.32
N ALA A 269 -14.65 9.48 -12.05
CA ALA A 269 -14.10 8.54 -13.01
C ALA A 269 -13.27 9.27 -14.07
N PHE A 270 -13.75 10.39 -14.62
CA PHE A 270 -12.97 11.21 -15.55
C PHE A 270 -11.74 11.87 -14.89
N ALA A 271 -11.84 12.30 -13.63
CA ALA A 271 -10.67 12.79 -12.89
C ALA A 271 -9.60 11.69 -12.71
N ALA A 272 -10.02 10.44 -12.44
CA ALA A 272 -9.12 9.30 -12.36
C ALA A 272 -8.47 8.98 -13.72
N LEU A 273 -9.23 9.08 -14.83
CA LEU A 273 -8.69 8.94 -16.18
C LEU A 273 -7.69 10.04 -16.53
N MET A 274 -7.93 11.29 -16.08
CA MET A 274 -6.96 12.39 -16.21
C MET A 274 -5.64 12.07 -15.48
N HIS A 275 -5.71 11.34 -14.36
CA HIS A 275 -4.55 10.84 -13.63
C HIS A 275 -3.97 9.54 -14.24
N SER A 276 -4.43 9.15 -15.43
CA SER A 276 -4.03 7.91 -16.13
C SER A 276 -4.31 6.64 -15.32
N ALA A 277 -5.35 6.62 -14.50
CA ALA A 277 -5.82 5.40 -13.86
C ALA A 277 -6.60 4.52 -14.85
N SER A 278 -6.61 3.21 -14.62
CA SER A 278 -7.49 2.28 -15.33
C SER A 278 -8.68 1.92 -14.45
N ILE A 279 -9.88 1.94 -15.01
CA ILE A 279 -11.13 1.68 -14.30
C ILE A 279 -11.61 0.29 -14.68
N VAL A 280 -11.84 -0.56 -13.68
CA VAL A 280 -12.50 -1.85 -13.83
C VAL A 280 -13.86 -1.77 -13.16
N THR A 281 -14.91 -2.09 -13.90
CA THR A 281 -16.28 -1.86 -13.47
C THR A 281 -17.18 -3.08 -13.69
N ASP A 282 -18.17 -3.25 -12.82
CA ASP A 282 -19.25 -4.22 -13.00
C ASP A 282 -20.43 -3.65 -13.81
N GLN A 283 -20.40 -2.36 -14.18
CA GLN A 283 -21.43 -1.71 -15.00
C GLN A 283 -21.27 -2.10 -16.48
N ASP A 284 -22.37 -2.14 -17.22
CA ASP A 284 -22.36 -2.37 -18.67
C ASP A 284 -21.92 -1.11 -19.41
N LEU A 285 -20.61 -0.84 -19.39
CA LEU A 285 -19.98 0.28 -20.09
C LEU A 285 -19.20 -0.19 -21.34
N PRO A 286 -18.97 0.69 -22.32
CA PRO A 286 -18.05 0.39 -23.42
C PRO A 286 -16.62 0.20 -22.90
N GLU A 287 -15.98 -0.91 -23.29
CA GLU A 287 -14.58 -1.14 -22.97
C GLU A 287 -13.68 -0.22 -23.80
N ILE A 288 -12.75 0.45 -23.13
CA ILE A 288 -11.74 1.31 -23.73
C ILE A 288 -10.39 0.77 -23.26
N PRO A 289 -9.56 0.21 -24.16
CA PRO A 289 -8.27 -0.37 -23.78
C PRO A 289 -7.44 0.57 -22.89
N HIS A 290 -6.85 0.01 -21.83
CA HIS A 290 -6.08 0.69 -20.80
C HIS A 290 -6.84 1.70 -19.92
N CYS A 291 -8.10 2.02 -20.22
CA CYS A 291 -8.87 3.06 -19.54
C CYS A 291 -10.09 2.49 -18.80
N VAL A 292 -10.93 1.71 -19.47
CA VAL A 292 -12.19 1.17 -18.94
C VAL A 292 -12.33 -0.29 -19.33
N LYS A 293 -12.48 -1.16 -18.34
CA LYS A 293 -12.65 -2.60 -18.51
C LYS A 293 -13.90 -3.08 -17.78
N VAL A 294 -14.74 -3.86 -18.46
CA VAL A 294 -15.91 -4.46 -17.82
C VAL A 294 -15.54 -5.83 -17.28
N CYS A 295 -15.81 -6.04 -15.99
CA CYS A 295 -15.61 -7.32 -15.32
C CYS A 295 -16.73 -7.56 -14.31
N LYS A 296 -17.60 -8.54 -14.62
CA LYS A 296 -18.75 -8.91 -13.78
C LYS A 296 -18.39 -9.82 -12.62
N LYS A 297 -17.14 -10.27 -12.52
CA LYS A 297 -16.67 -11.19 -11.49
C LYS A 297 -15.73 -10.44 -10.55
N PRO A 298 -16.17 -10.10 -9.31
CA PRO A 298 -15.38 -9.29 -8.39
C PRO A 298 -13.95 -9.79 -8.17
N LEU A 299 -13.77 -11.12 -8.06
CA LEU A 299 -12.47 -11.76 -7.84
C LEU A 299 -11.47 -11.62 -9.00
N GLU A 300 -11.94 -11.28 -10.21
CA GLU A 300 -11.09 -11.08 -11.37
C GLU A 300 -10.78 -9.59 -11.60
N MET A 301 -11.47 -8.66 -10.90
CA MET A 301 -11.37 -7.22 -11.20
C MET A 301 -9.99 -6.63 -10.93
N ILE A 302 -9.35 -6.99 -9.82
CA ILE A 302 -8.00 -6.50 -9.48
C ILE A 302 -6.98 -6.98 -10.51
N GLN A 303 -7.06 -8.26 -10.89
CA GLN A 303 -6.16 -8.85 -11.89
C GLN A 303 -6.35 -8.19 -13.27
N ASN A 304 -7.60 -8.03 -13.72
CA ASN A 304 -7.90 -7.31 -14.96
C ASN A 304 -7.36 -5.86 -14.91
N GLY A 305 -7.50 -5.18 -13.78
CA GLY A 305 -6.96 -3.82 -13.62
C GLY A 305 -5.45 -3.77 -13.70
N ILE A 306 -4.76 -4.74 -13.09
CA ILE A 306 -3.29 -4.87 -13.17
C ILE A 306 -2.84 -5.03 -14.62
N GLU A 307 -3.51 -5.88 -15.38
CA GLU A 307 -3.20 -6.13 -16.79
C GLU A 307 -3.46 -4.88 -17.65
N GLU A 308 -4.64 -4.28 -17.52
CA GLU A 308 -5.03 -3.07 -18.26
C GLU A 308 -4.10 -1.89 -17.99
N ARG A 309 -3.70 -1.71 -16.72
CA ARG A 309 -2.81 -0.62 -16.30
C ARG A 309 -1.33 -0.90 -16.57
N GLY A 310 -0.99 -2.13 -16.95
CA GLY A 310 0.38 -2.60 -17.16
C GLY A 310 1.19 -2.60 -15.86
N ILE A 311 0.60 -3.03 -14.75
CA ILE A 311 1.28 -3.19 -13.46
C ILE A 311 2.03 -4.52 -13.47
N THR A 312 3.31 -4.48 -13.11
CA THR A 312 4.12 -5.69 -12.93
C THR A 312 4.18 -6.00 -11.44
N VAL A 313 3.46 -7.04 -11.02
CA VAL A 313 3.59 -7.59 -9.67
C VAL A 313 4.79 -8.53 -9.68
N LYS A 314 5.86 -8.17 -8.96
CA LYS A 314 7.09 -8.97 -8.88
C LYS A 314 6.98 -10.12 -7.87
N LEU A 315 6.03 -10.03 -6.94
CA LEU A 315 5.74 -11.08 -5.97
C LEU A 315 5.02 -12.22 -6.70
N GLU A 316 5.74 -13.31 -6.99
CA GLU A 316 5.05 -14.60 -7.14
C GLU A 316 4.42 -14.91 -5.77
N PRO A 317 3.09 -15.04 -5.67
CA PRO A 317 2.47 -15.28 -4.38
C PRO A 317 2.92 -16.64 -3.84
N ILE A 318 3.50 -16.64 -2.63
CA ILE A 318 3.69 -17.88 -1.88
C ILE A 318 2.33 -18.37 -1.36
N GLU A 319 1.97 -19.62 -1.67
CA GLU A 319 0.75 -20.23 -1.15
C GLU A 319 0.89 -20.55 0.33
N LEU A 320 0.37 -19.66 1.17
CA LEU A 320 0.29 -19.82 2.62
C LEU A 320 -1.17 -19.80 3.09
N PRO A 321 -1.49 -20.46 4.21
CA PRO A 321 -2.82 -20.44 4.81
C PRO A 321 -3.19 -19.09 5.48
N VAL A 322 -2.22 -18.17 5.55
CA VAL A 322 -2.35 -16.83 6.15
C VAL A 322 -1.99 -15.77 5.11
N GLY A 323 -2.38 -14.51 5.34
CA GLY A 323 -1.92 -13.40 4.51
C GLY A 323 -0.38 -13.31 4.52
N TYR A 324 0.22 -12.97 3.37
CA TYR A 324 1.65 -12.81 3.25
C TYR A 324 1.99 -11.55 2.44
N ALA A 325 2.49 -10.52 3.11
CA ALA A 325 2.76 -9.21 2.53
C ALA A 325 3.62 -8.34 3.45
N PRO A 326 4.35 -7.36 2.90
CA PRO A 326 5.11 -6.39 3.71
C PRO A 326 4.30 -5.60 4.74
N SER A 327 2.98 -5.48 4.55
CA SER A 327 2.07 -4.81 5.49
C SER A 327 1.91 -5.55 6.83
N PHE A 328 2.19 -6.85 6.89
CA PHE A 328 2.10 -7.61 8.14
C PHE A 328 3.35 -7.45 9.03
N GLU A 329 4.45 -6.88 8.52
CA GLU A 329 5.76 -6.84 9.20
C GLU A 329 5.70 -6.21 10.61
N GLY A 330 4.83 -5.22 10.80
CA GLY A 330 4.65 -4.51 12.07
C GLY A 330 3.81 -5.25 13.11
N GLU A 331 3.23 -6.41 12.79
CA GLU A 331 2.35 -7.15 13.71
C GLU A 331 3.13 -7.71 14.90
N VAL A 332 2.66 -7.45 16.13
CA VAL A 332 3.26 -7.99 17.34
C VAL A 332 2.38 -9.08 17.92
N VAL A 333 2.87 -10.33 17.90
CA VAL A 333 2.20 -11.46 18.57
C VAL A 333 2.50 -11.42 20.07
N ARG A 334 1.51 -11.00 20.86
CA ARG A 334 1.64 -10.95 22.33
C ARG A 334 1.50 -12.35 22.93
N LYS A 335 2.05 -12.52 24.14
CA LYS A 335 2.04 -13.81 24.85
C LYS A 335 0.63 -14.45 24.98
N PRO A 336 -0.46 -13.72 25.28
CA PRO A 336 -1.79 -14.32 25.36
C PRO A 336 -2.28 -14.91 24.03
N ASP A 337 -1.80 -14.35 22.91
CA ASP A 337 -2.21 -14.71 21.55
C ASP A 337 -1.25 -15.71 20.90
N THR A 338 -0.17 -16.09 21.60
CA THR A 338 0.84 -17.02 21.11
C THR A 338 0.37 -18.46 21.26
N TYR A 339 0.53 -19.26 20.20
CA TYR A 339 0.31 -20.70 20.21
C TYR A 339 1.61 -21.47 20.47
N VAL A 340 2.69 -21.12 19.78
CA VAL A 340 4.05 -21.68 19.99
C VAL A 340 5.05 -20.53 20.03
N GLU A 341 6.01 -20.62 20.94
CA GLU A 341 7.13 -19.68 21.08
C GLU A 341 8.46 -20.44 21.01
N ALA A 342 9.42 -19.92 20.24
CA ALA A 342 10.77 -20.46 20.16
C ALA A 342 11.81 -19.35 20.31
N GLY A 343 12.91 -19.60 21.01
CA GLY A 343 14.00 -18.66 21.12
C GLY A 343 13.88 -17.63 22.24
N GLY A 344 14.47 -16.46 22.00
CA GLY A 344 14.70 -15.44 23.02
C GLY A 344 15.57 -16.00 24.15
N THR A 345 15.23 -15.67 25.40
CA THR A 345 15.91 -16.26 26.58
C THR A 345 15.21 -17.51 27.12
N ARG A 346 14.26 -18.10 26.35
CA ARG A 346 13.31 -19.12 26.87
C ARG A 346 13.54 -20.52 26.31
N SER A 347 13.98 -20.64 25.06
CA SER A 347 14.44 -21.90 24.47
C SER A 347 15.61 -21.66 23.52
N PRO A 348 16.44 -22.68 23.21
CA PRO A 348 17.49 -22.55 22.21
C PRO A 348 16.88 -22.28 20.83
N ALA A 349 17.33 -21.22 20.16
CA ALA A 349 17.01 -21.00 18.77
C ALA A 349 18.18 -20.40 17.99
N PHE A 350 18.30 -20.78 16.72
CA PHE A 350 19.20 -20.08 15.82
C PHE A 350 18.73 -20.08 14.36
N GLU A 351 19.13 -19.07 13.63
CA GLU A 351 18.95 -18.97 12.19
C GLU A 351 20.29 -18.80 11.47
N ILE A 352 20.48 -19.53 10.36
CA ILE A 352 21.71 -19.39 9.58
C ILE A 352 21.46 -19.61 8.09
N LEU A 353 22.13 -18.80 7.27
CA LEU A 353 22.28 -19.06 5.84
C LEU A 353 23.69 -19.55 5.52
N LEU A 354 23.83 -20.61 4.73
CA LEU A 354 25.12 -21.21 4.39
C LEU A 354 25.26 -21.44 2.89
N SER A 355 26.39 -21.04 2.32
CA SER A 355 26.77 -21.40 0.97
C SER A 355 27.21 -22.86 0.93
N ARG A 356 26.80 -23.56 -0.12
CA ARG A 356 27.07 -24.98 -0.33
C ARG A 356 27.47 -25.23 -1.78
N LYS A 357 28.02 -26.41 -2.04
CA LYS A 357 28.29 -26.86 -3.41
C LYS A 357 26.99 -27.22 -4.13
N GLU A 358 27.06 -27.23 -5.45
CA GLU A 358 25.93 -27.52 -6.31
C GLU A 358 25.23 -28.85 -5.99
N ASP A 359 26.02 -29.89 -5.67
CA ASP A 359 25.56 -31.25 -5.37
C ASP A 359 25.04 -31.43 -3.94
N GLU A 360 25.21 -30.42 -3.09
CA GLU A 360 24.76 -30.41 -1.69
C GLU A 360 23.39 -29.72 -1.52
N VAL A 361 22.89 -29.04 -2.56
CA VAL A 361 21.63 -28.27 -2.52
C VAL A 361 20.62 -28.82 -3.53
N GLU A 362 19.50 -29.33 -3.03
CA GLU A 362 18.32 -29.72 -3.80
C GLU A 362 17.34 -28.53 -3.85
N ASP A 363 17.22 -27.93 -5.04
CA ASP A 363 16.48 -26.69 -5.17
C ASP A 363 14.99 -26.79 -4.77
N GLY A 364 14.53 -25.84 -3.96
CA GLY A 364 13.15 -25.76 -3.47
C GLY A 364 12.85 -26.67 -2.28
N LYS A 365 13.79 -27.52 -1.85
CA LYS A 365 13.53 -28.48 -0.78
C LYS A 365 13.33 -27.78 0.57
N VAL A 366 12.27 -28.19 1.27
CA VAL A 366 12.03 -27.78 2.66
C VAL A 366 11.84 -29.04 3.49
N THR A 367 12.58 -29.14 4.60
CA THR A 367 12.52 -30.29 5.52
C THR A 367 12.21 -29.81 6.93
N LEU A 368 11.32 -30.51 7.64
CA LEU A 368 11.13 -30.36 9.08
C LEU A 368 11.75 -31.57 9.81
N ILE A 369 12.60 -31.32 10.80
CA ILE A 369 13.14 -32.35 11.69
C ILE A 369 12.67 -32.08 13.12
N GLY A 370 11.75 -32.90 13.61
CA GLY A 370 11.14 -32.75 14.92
C GLY A 370 9.62 -32.74 14.83
N LYS A 371 8.97 -32.10 15.79
CA LYS A 371 7.51 -31.98 15.87
C LYS A 371 7.01 -30.84 14.99
N GLU A 372 5.87 -31.07 14.35
CA GLU A 372 5.07 -30.01 13.72
C GLU A 372 4.16 -29.33 14.75
N ILE A 373 3.63 -28.15 14.41
CA ILE A 373 2.81 -27.31 15.28
C ILE A 373 1.56 -28.01 15.83
N ASP A 374 0.97 -28.94 15.07
CA ASP A 374 -0.23 -29.69 15.52
C ASP A 374 0.08 -30.71 16.62
N GLU A 375 1.36 -31.07 16.77
CA GLU A 375 1.84 -32.01 17.80
C GLU A 375 2.27 -31.27 19.08
N MET A 376 2.10 -29.95 19.12
CA MET A 376 2.53 -29.08 20.21
C MET A 376 1.32 -28.58 21.02
N PRO A 377 1.41 -28.53 22.37
CA PRO A 377 0.41 -27.88 23.19
C PRO A 377 0.37 -26.37 22.96
N GLU A 378 -0.80 -25.76 23.11
CA GLU A 378 -0.94 -24.30 23.10
C GLU A 378 -0.10 -23.64 24.22
N GLY A 379 0.61 -22.56 23.86
CA GLY A 379 1.50 -21.82 24.75
C GLY A 379 2.83 -22.53 25.03
N SER A 380 3.17 -23.58 24.28
CA SER A 380 4.41 -24.33 24.49
C SER A 380 5.65 -23.58 24.00
N LEU A 381 6.78 -23.91 24.63
CA LEU A 381 8.11 -23.49 24.21
C LEU A 381 8.75 -24.63 23.41
N THR A 382 9.32 -24.31 22.25
CA THR A 382 9.99 -25.28 21.38
C THR A 382 11.41 -24.80 21.04
N PRO A 383 12.42 -25.68 20.90
CA PRO A 383 13.64 -25.30 20.20
C PRO A 383 13.34 -25.02 18.73
N LEU A 384 14.14 -24.16 18.09
CA LEU A 384 14.01 -23.85 16.67
C LEU A 384 15.36 -23.61 16.02
N ALA A 385 15.68 -24.35 14.96
CA ALA A 385 16.74 -23.95 14.04
C ALA A 385 16.17 -23.73 12.64
N MET A 386 16.54 -22.61 12.01
CA MET A 386 16.23 -22.31 10.61
C MET A 386 17.53 -22.27 9.83
N ILE A 387 17.82 -23.35 9.10
CA ILE A 387 19.04 -23.49 8.31
C ILE A 387 18.68 -23.38 6.84
N VAL A 388 19.15 -22.34 6.16
CA VAL A 388 18.98 -22.17 4.71
C VAL A 388 20.32 -22.43 4.03
N GLU A 389 20.30 -23.27 3.02
CA GLU A 389 21.48 -23.61 2.24
C GLU A 389 21.28 -23.14 0.79
N VAL A 390 22.27 -22.42 0.27
CA VAL A 390 22.20 -21.79 -1.04
C VAL A 390 23.35 -22.20 -1.94
N TYR A 391 23.08 -22.20 -3.25
CA TYR A 391 24.09 -22.32 -4.29
C TYR A 391 23.80 -21.36 -5.44
N GLY A 392 24.85 -20.77 -5.99
CA GLY A 392 24.81 -20.05 -7.26
C GLY A 392 26.20 -19.75 -7.76
N GLN A 393 26.36 -19.64 -9.08
CA GLN A 393 27.66 -19.45 -9.71
C GLN A 393 28.35 -18.15 -9.27
N ASN A 394 27.56 -17.12 -8.96
CA ASN A 394 28.01 -15.81 -8.48
C ASN A 394 27.88 -15.67 -6.96
N MET A 395 27.55 -16.74 -6.23
CA MET A 395 27.41 -16.70 -4.78
C MET A 395 28.78 -16.60 -4.12
N HIS A 396 28.86 -15.77 -3.08
CA HIS A 396 30.06 -15.56 -2.28
C HIS A 396 29.71 -15.63 -0.79
N ASP A 397 30.59 -16.22 0.02
CA ASP A 397 30.39 -16.38 1.47
C ASP A 397 30.19 -15.06 2.22
N ASP A 398 30.61 -13.93 1.64
CA ASP A 398 30.39 -12.58 2.18
C ASP A 398 28.93 -12.11 2.06
N LEU A 399 28.15 -12.70 1.15
CA LEU A 399 26.73 -12.40 0.98
C LEU A 399 25.84 -13.17 1.96
N GLU A 400 26.37 -14.20 2.62
CA GLU A 400 25.62 -14.99 3.60
C GLU A 400 24.95 -14.13 4.69
N PRO A 401 25.67 -13.26 5.43
CA PRO A 401 25.04 -12.43 6.46
C PRO A 401 24.05 -11.42 5.88
N VAL A 402 24.23 -10.97 4.64
CA VAL A 402 23.31 -10.03 3.97
C VAL A 402 21.96 -10.70 3.72
N MET A 403 21.99 -11.93 3.19
CA MET A 403 20.80 -12.72 2.92
C MET A 403 20.15 -13.23 4.21
N GLU A 404 20.95 -13.70 5.18
CA GLU A 404 20.48 -14.13 6.50
C GLU A 404 19.70 -13.02 7.21
N ARG A 405 20.14 -11.76 7.10
CA ARG A 405 19.44 -10.62 7.69
C ARG A 405 18.01 -10.43 7.14
N ARG A 406 17.72 -10.93 5.94
CA ARG A 406 16.39 -10.86 5.31
C ARG A 406 15.40 -11.86 5.90
N PHE A 407 15.85 -12.84 6.68
CA PHE A 407 14.95 -13.79 7.35
C PHE A 407 13.97 -13.06 8.26
N HIS A 408 14.44 -12.00 8.91
CA HIS A 408 13.62 -11.17 9.77
C HIS A 408 12.39 -10.60 9.07
N SER A 409 12.57 -9.82 8.01
CA SER A 409 11.44 -9.27 7.26
C SER A 409 10.61 -10.37 6.61
N SER A 410 11.27 -11.38 6.03
CA SER A 410 10.60 -12.50 5.35
C SER A 410 9.59 -13.22 6.24
N ILE A 411 9.97 -13.55 7.49
CA ILE A 411 9.08 -14.24 8.42
C ILE A 411 7.97 -13.30 8.92
N ASN A 412 8.29 -12.03 9.22
CA ASN A 412 7.30 -11.07 9.71
C ASN A 412 6.28 -10.65 8.63
N PHE A 413 6.50 -10.95 7.35
CA PHE A 413 5.48 -10.73 6.31
C PHE A 413 4.29 -11.69 6.40
N ALA A 414 4.40 -12.78 7.17
CA ALA A 414 3.30 -13.71 7.40
C ALA A 414 2.37 -13.23 8.54
N GLU A 415 1.09 -13.05 8.22
CA GLU A 415 0.07 -12.64 9.19
C GLU A 415 0.03 -13.57 10.41
N GLY A 416 0.08 -12.99 11.60
CA GLY A 416 0.03 -13.72 12.86
C GLY A 416 1.30 -14.53 13.17
N VAL A 417 2.42 -14.26 12.50
CA VAL A 417 3.76 -14.78 12.80
C VAL A 417 4.67 -13.61 13.12
N TRP A 418 5.53 -13.77 14.12
CA TRP A 418 6.44 -12.71 14.56
C TRP A 418 7.83 -13.28 14.77
N HIS A 419 8.84 -12.54 14.32
CA HIS A 419 10.25 -12.88 14.46
C HIS A 419 11.06 -11.66 14.94
N ALA A 420 11.99 -11.88 15.87
CA ALA A 420 12.97 -10.88 16.29
C ALA A 420 14.30 -11.54 16.66
N GLY A 421 15.35 -10.72 16.75
CA GLY A 421 16.71 -11.21 17.01
C GLY A 421 17.44 -11.52 15.70
N GLN A 422 18.53 -12.28 15.83
CA GLN A 422 19.34 -12.75 14.72
C GLN A 422 20.28 -13.88 15.17
N ARG A 423 20.80 -14.68 14.24
CA ARG A 423 21.79 -15.74 14.54
C ARG A 423 21.27 -16.65 15.65
N ASN A 424 22.04 -16.89 16.72
CA ASN A 424 21.67 -17.69 17.89
C ASN A 424 20.91 -16.92 18.98
N THR A 425 20.33 -15.77 18.65
CA THR A 425 19.45 -14.99 19.53
C THR A 425 18.06 -14.81 18.93
N ASP A 426 17.75 -15.63 17.93
CA ASP A 426 16.46 -15.72 17.27
C ASP A 426 15.32 -15.90 18.29
N TRP A 427 14.16 -15.33 17.98
CA TRP A 427 12.93 -15.38 18.76
C TRP A 427 11.71 -15.31 17.84
N VAL A 428 10.99 -16.44 17.75
CA VAL A 428 9.81 -16.59 16.90
C VAL A 428 8.56 -16.88 17.73
N ARG A 429 7.44 -16.30 17.31
CA ARG A 429 6.10 -16.61 17.80
C ARG A 429 5.13 -16.88 16.66
N ILE A 430 4.33 -17.92 16.79
CA ILE A 430 3.21 -18.22 15.90
C ILE A 430 1.92 -18.04 16.70
N SER A 431 0.99 -17.24 16.19
CA SER A 431 -0.28 -16.93 16.87
C SER A 431 -1.29 -18.08 16.81
N LYS A 432 -2.27 -18.05 17.71
CA LYS A 432 -3.42 -18.97 17.70
C LYS A 432 -4.23 -18.85 16.40
N THR A 433 -4.37 -17.62 15.90
CA THR A 433 -5.09 -17.34 14.65
C THR A 433 -4.39 -17.94 13.44
N ALA A 434 -3.06 -17.77 13.33
CA ALA A 434 -2.27 -18.37 12.25
C ALA A 434 -2.36 -19.90 12.26
N LYS A 435 -2.24 -20.53 13.45
CA LYS A 435 -2.43 -21.98 13.60
C LYS A 435 -3.82 -22.43 13.18
N ALA A 436 -4.86 -21.69 13.59
CA ALA A 436 -6.25 -22.01 13.25
C ALA A 436 -6.52 -21.87 11.74
N ALA A 437 -5.86 -20.93 11.06
CA ALA A 437 -5.91 -20.79 9.61
C ALA A 437 -5.20 -21.92 8.86
N GLY A 438 -4.29 -22.64 9.53
CA GLY A 438 -3.60 -23.82 9.01
C GLY A 438 -2.08 -23.69 8.91
N PHE A 439 -1.50 -22.58 9.39
CA PHE A 439 -0.05 -22.33 9.34
C PHE A 439 0.74 -23.40 10.07
N LYS A 440 1.85 -23.85 9.48
CA LYS A 440 2.77 -24.89 9.98
C LYS A 440 4.16 -24.32 10.23
N ILE A 441 4.94 -24.95 11.09
CA ILE A 441 6.35 -24.58 11.33
C ILE A 441 7.18 -24.78 10.05
N ILE A 442 6.87 -25.80 9.24
CA ILE A 442 7.55 -25.99 7.95
C ILE A 442 7.33 -24.82 6.98
N ASP A 443 6.26 -24.03 7.14
CA ASP A 443 6.00 -22.85 6.32
C ASP A 443 7.05 -21.75 6.52
N LEU A 444 7.72 -21.70 7.68
CA LEU A 444 8.89 -20.83 7.89
C LEU A 444 9.99 -21.13 6.86
N GLY A 445 10.29 -22.40 6.62
CA GLY A 445 11.27 -22.82 5.61
C GLY A 445 10.82 -22.50 4.19
N ARG A 446 9.52 -22.66 3.89
CA ARG A 446 8.94 -22.30 2.58
C ARG A 446 9.07 -20.80 2.31
N ILE A 447 8.79 -19.97 3.32
CA ILE A 447 8.95 -18.51 3.27
C ILE A 447 10.41 -18.16 2.95
N LEU A 448 11.37 -18.73 3.68
CA LEU A 448 12.79 -18.41 3.49
C LEU A 448 13.30 -18.84 2.11
N VAL A 449 12.95 -20.04 1.65
CA VAL A 449 13.30 -20.50 0.29
C VAL A 449 12.75 -19.55 -0.77
N HIS A 450 11.47 -19.19 -0.65
CA HIS A 450 10.80 -18.32 -1.60
C HIS A 450 11.43 -16.92 -1.64
N LYS A 451 11.61 -16.29 -0.48
CA LYS A 451 12.13 -14.91 -0.39
C LYS A 451 13.58 -14.77 -0.80
N ILE A 452 14.43 -15.74 -0.48
CA ILE A 452 15.82 -15.71 -0.95
C ILE A 452 15.89 -15.80 -2.47
N LYS A 453 15.08 -16.66 -3.09
CA LYS A 453 15.00 -16.74 -4.56
C LYS A 453 14.44 -15.46 -5.18
N GLU A 454 13.39 -14.91 -4.60
CA GLU A 454 12.76 -13.68 -5.10
C GLU A 454 13.73 -12.50 -5.08
N GLU A 455 14.41 -12.27 -3.95
CA GLU A 455 15.26 -11.08 -3.78
C GLU A 455 16.66 -11.25 -4.36
N PHE A 456 17.19 -12.48 -4.39
CA PHE A 456 18.58 -12.76 -4.75
C PHE A 456 18.72 -13.74 -5.93
N GLY A 457 17.66 -13.97 -6.72
CA GLY A 457 17.67 -14.92 -7.85
C GLY A 457 18.73 -14.67 -8.93
N ASN A 458 19.31 -13.46 -8.99
CA ASN A 458 20.44 -13.14 -9.87
C ASN A 458 21.79 -13.71 -9.38
N VAL A 459 21.89 -14.03 -8.09
CA VAL A 459 23.09 -14.55 -7.43
C VAL A 459 22.91 -15.99 -7.02
N VAL A 460 21.73 -16.32 -6.50
CA VAL A 460 21.37 -17.63 -5.95
C VAL A 460 20.46 -18.37 -6.92
N THR A 461 20.88 -19.56 -7.31
CA THR A 461 20.16 -20.40 -8.30
C THR A 461 19.47 -21.60 -7.67
N ARG A 462 19.94 -22.06 -6.50
CA ARG A 462 19.32 -23.14 -5.72
C ARG A 462 19.22 -22.76 -4.26
N VAL A 463 18.08 -23.05 -3.66
CA VAL A 463 17.84 -22.79 -2.24
C VAL A 463 17.10 -23.97 -1.62
N GLN A 464 17.56 -24.43 -0.46
CA GLN A 464 16.82 -25.35 0.40
C GLN A 464 16.77 -24.83 1.83
N ALA A 465 15.79 -25.28 2.60
CA ALA A 465 15.68 -24.98 4.02
C ALA A 465 15.47 -26.25 4.86
N THR A 466 16.10 -26.30 6.02
CA THR A 466 15.82 -27.26 7.08
C THR A 466 15.36 -26.51 8.32
N VAL A 467 14.13 -26.78 8.76
CA VAL A 467 13.58 -26.29 10.01
C VAL A 467 13.67 -27.41 11.04
N ILE A 468 14.18 -27.12 12.24
CA ILE A 468 14.45 -28.13 13.27
C ILE A 468 13.75 -27.73 14.56
N THR A 469 12.91 -28.61 15.08
CA THR A 469 12.24 -28.48 16.39
C THR A 469 12.59 -29.62 17.34
N ASP A 470 13.47 -30.53 16.91
CA ASP A 470 14.08 -31.55 17.77
C ASP A 470 15.29 -30.98 18.51
N GLN A 471 15.33 -31.13 19.83
CA GLN A 471 16.40 -30.58 20.67
C GLN A 471 17.76 -31.24 20.38
N ALA A 472 17.79 -32.56 20.16
CA ALA A 472 19.05 -33.28 19.98
C ALA A 472 19.70 -32.95 18.63
N GLU A 473 18.90 -32.83 17.58
CA GLU A 473 19.40 -32.38 16.28
C GLU A 473 19.80 -30.90 16.31
N LEU A 474 19.07 -30.02 17.02
CA LEU A 474 19.50 -28.62 17.20
C LEU A 474 20.88 -28.55 17.88
N ASP A 475 21.06 -29.25 19.00
CA ASP A 475 22.33 -29.28 19.74
C ASP A 475 23.49 -29.82 18.89
N ARG A 476 23.20 -30.73 17.96
CA ARG A 476 24.18 -31.26 17.01
C ARG A 476 24.60 -30.23 15.96
N ARG A 477 23.69 -29.36 15.51
CA ARG A 477 23.93 -28.39 14.43
C ARG A 477 24.45 -27.04 14.93
N LEU A 478 24.12 -26.67 16.16
CA LEU A 478 24.53 -25.40 16.76
C LEU A 478 26.05 -25.12 16.73
N PRO A 479 26.96 -26.09 16.98
CA PRO A 479 28.40 -25.84 16.92
C PRO A 479 28.89 -25.37 15.53
N GLU A 480 28.31 -25.89 14.44
CA GLU A 480 28.65 -25.45 13.08
C GLU A 480 28.21 -24.01 12.85
N ALA A 481 27.00 -23.66 13.31
CA ALA A 481 26.46 -22.32 13.20
C ALA A 481 27.30 -21.29 13.97
N LEU A 482 27.66 -21.61 15.23
CA LEU A 482 28.52 -20.74 16.06
C LEU A 482 29.88 -20.50 15.40
N LYS A 483 30.50 -21.55 14.84
CA LYS A 483 31.76 -21.42 14.12
C LYS A 483 31.64 -20.51 12.90
N SER A 484 30.53 -20.57 12.18
CA SER A 484 30.27 -19.68 11.04
C SER A 484 30.10 -18.22 11.48
N TYR A 485 29.35 -17.97 12.56
CA TYR A 485 29.20 -16.63 13.12
C TYR A 485 30.55 -16.05 13.57
N ASP A 486 31.37 -16.84 14.27
CA ASP A 486 32.70 -16.42 14.71
C ASP A 486 33.59 -16.05 13.51
N ALA A 487 33.58 -16.85 12.44
CA ALA A 487 34.34 -16.57 11.22
C ALA A 487 33.85 -15.31 10.48
N ARG A 488 32.54 -15.02 10.51
CA ARG A 488 31.97 -13.77 9.98
C ARG A 488 32.40 -12.57 10.82
N ASP A 489 32.35 -12.69 12.14
CA ASP A 489 32.74 -11.62 13.05
C ASP A 489 34.25 -11.33 12.99
N GLU A 490 35.07 -12.35 12.77
CA GLU A 490 36.52 -12.20 12.60
C GLU A 490 36.87 -11.46 11.31
N ARG A 491 36.16 -11.72 10.20
CA ARG A 491 36.25 -10.93 8.97
C ARG A 491 35.89 -9.46 9.20
N MET A 492 34.78 -9.20 9.89
CA MET A 492 34.32 -7.83 10.18
C MET A 492 35.28 -7.06 11.10
N LYS A 493 35.94 -7.72 12.05
CA LYS A 493 36.94 -7.07 12.93
C LYS A 493 38.16 -6.51 12.18
N GLY A 494 38.47 -7.03 11.00
CA GLY A 494 39.57 -6.57 10.16
C GLY A 494 39.23 -5.35 9.29
N LEU A 495 37.94 -5.06 9.10
CA LEU A 495 37.43 -4.00 8.25
C LEU A 495 37.39 -2.68 9.02
N LYS A 496 38.40 -1.84 8.80
CA LYS A 496 38.48 -0.45 9.25
C LYS A 496 38.42 0.51 8.07
N ASP A 497 38.09 1.77 8.31
CA ASP A 497 38.06 2.77 7.25
C ASP A 497 39.42 2.91 6.56
N ASP A 498 40.53 2.83 7.32
CA ASP A 498 41.91 2.87 6.79
C ASP A 498 42.32 1.59 6.02
N SER A 499 41.54 0.50 6.14
CA SER A 499 41.85 -0.79 5.49
C SER A 499 41.21 -0.95 4.11
N VAL A 500 40.36 0.00 3.69
CA VAL A 500 39.64 -0.01 2.42
C VAL A 500 39.99 1.23 1.61
N ASP A 501 39.93 1.11 0.28
CA ASP A 501 40.15 2.23 -0.65
C ASP A 501 38.83 2.79 -1.21
N THR A 502 37.70 2.15 -0.90
CA THR A 502 36.39 2.42 -1.49
C THR A 502 35.31 2.46 -0.41
N PHE A 503 34.54 3.55 -0.39
CA PHE A 503 33.29 3.68 0.36
C PHE A 503 32.10 3.58 -0.59
N TYR A 504 30.94 3.24 -0.04
CA TYR A 504 29.70 3.12 -0.82
C TYR A 504 28.77 4.30 -0.56
N THR A 505 28.22 4.87 -1.63
CA THR A 505 27.14 5.85 -1.51
C THR A 505 25.80 5.15 -1.61
N CYS A 506 24.89 5.41 -0.67
CA CYS A 506 23.51 4.97 -0.74
C CYS A 506 22.59 6.17 -0.92
N ALA A 507 21.90 6.21 -2.07
CA ALA A 507 20.94 7.24 -2.42
C ALA A 507 19.48 6.77 -2.18
N MET A 508 19.28 5.66 -1.49
CA MET A 508 17.96 5.04 -1.27
C MET A 508 16.94 6.01 -0.63
N CYS A 509 17.40 6.83 0.32
CA CYS A 509 16.57 7.84 0.99
C CYS A 509 16.36 9.12 0.16
N GLN A 510 16.99 9.27 -1.02
CA GLN A 510 16.68 10.41 -1.92
C GLN A 510 15.24 10.41 -2.40
N SER A 511 14.56 9.25 -2.29
CA SER A 511 13.12 9.13 -2.41
C SER A 511 12.39 10.17 -1.56
N PHE A 512 12.66 10.30 -0.26
CA PHE A 512 11.96 11.27 0.61
C PHE A 512 12.84 12.44 1.08
N ALA A 513 14.14 12.41 0.80
CA ALA A 513 15.10 13.45 1.12
C ALA A 513 16.04 13.70 -0.08
N PRO A 514 15.62 14.48 -1.10
CA PRO A 514 16.31 14.57 -2.40
C PRO A 514 17.79 14.95 -2.35
N GLY A 515 18.20 15.73 -1.34
CA GLY A 515 19.60 16.12 -1.12
C GLY A 515 20.43 15.17 -0.26
N HIS A 516 19.86 14.07 0.24
CA HIS A 516 20.51 13.16 1.18
C HIS A 516 21.27 12.05 0.46
N ILE A 517 22.53 11.82 0.86
CA ILE A 517 23.32 10.66 0.43
C ILE A 517 23.99 10.09 1.68
N CYS A 518 23.74 8.80 1.96
CA CYS A 518 24.51 8.08 2.96
C CYS A 518 25.88 7.71 2.37
N ILE A 519 26.96 8.03 3.09
CA ILE A 519 28.29 7.49 2.82
C ILE A 519 28.52 6.37 3.83
N ILE A 520 28.60 5.14 3.34
CA ILE A 520 28.75 3.93 4.14
C ILE A 520 30.21 3.50 4.10
N SER A 521 30.81 3.39 5.28
CA SER A 521 32.16 2.87 5.50
C SER A 521 32.13 1.72 6.51
N PRO A 522 33.21 0.91 6.62
CA PRO A 522 33.32 -0.13 7.64
C PRO A 522 32.98 0.33 9.07
N GLU A 523 33.41 1.54 9.46
CA GLU A 523 33.21 2.08 10.80
C GLU A 523 32.02 3.05 10.89
N ARG A 524 31.34 3.31 9.77
CA ARG A 524 30.13 4.13 9.69
C ARG A 524 29.06 3.46 8.83
N LEU A 525 28.21 2.67 9.48
CA LEU A 525 27.05 2.04 8.87
C LEU A 525 26.05 3.10 8.34
N GLY A 526 25.21 2.68 7.37
CA GLY A 526 24.08 3.49 6.90
C GLY A 526 23.13 3.83 8.05
N LEU A 527 22.66 5.08 8.06
CA LEU A 527 21.76 5.64 9.09
C LEU A 527 20.33 5.12 8.97
#